data_AF-A0AAN7TQK4-F1
#
_entry.id   AF-A0AAN7TQK4-F1
#
_cell.length_a   1.000
_cell.length_b   1.000
_cell.length_c   1.000
_cell.angle_alpha   90.00
_cell.angle_beta   90.00
_cell.angle_gamma   90.00
#
_symmetry.space_group_name_H-M   'P 1'
#
loop_
_entity.id
_entity.type
_entity.pdbx_description
1 polymer ?
#
loop_
_entity_poly.entity_id
_entity_poly.type
_entity_poly.pdbx_seq_one_letter_code
_entity_poly.pdbx_strand_id
1 'polypeptide(L)'
;MAIPEGEQRSDSEKEEDNEDSGGGNGSGQENKDEEQQDDPPAPERSHAEMDPYHRLAHGIHPSRPEPILGRLFHVDANISSLVVYVIDMDGQVAPYNSNGHAPIVGPIITNLARSMVASDTPTLGFGVVSGADFGYDPIQVRQAIFDFDAWASIVMNPNATAMLYSALENVNTSYDPMGACQLTYIDSRDDTNWFDFMAPILDSFMTEATSQVGQKWTGMMMKNAQTDANLLRNAAQVPQALSPAIGFSRYNLRPFYPYQIIPSVSIGLIYLIIVSFFSFAFYLPIHFKYLKPEGRPPLKFYQLIIWRWCATISAYFMLSLAYSFVSLAFQVNFSGGDPVTSETRVTSTVDGYTNPDGWGRATFPVYWMLNFFGMIALGLACKNVAMIVGQPWTGLWLIFWVISNVSTAFYDIDIEPHFFYWGYAWPLHSVVEGSRQILFGLHNPLGLDFGILIAWGAVNTALFPLCCLFMRWKSKNGVHEYYK
;
A
#
# COMPACT_ATOMS: atom_id res chain seq x y z
N MET A 1 16.90 21.78 -53.10
CA MET A 1 15.47 21.76 -52.77
C MET A 1 15.26 20.62 -51.78
N ALA A 2 15.28 20.81 -50.46
CA ALA A 2 14.92 21.99 -49.66
C ALA A 2 13.43 22.37 -49.85
N ILE A 3 12.58 22.51 -48.82
CA ILE A 3 12.77 22.56 -47.34
C ILE A 3 11.60 21.82 -46.63
N PRO A 4 11.78 21.25 -45.43
CA PRO A 4 10.67 20.93 -44.50
C PRO A 4 10.50 21.97 -43.37
N GLU A 5 9.26 22.44 -43.18
CA GLU A 5 8.57 22.83 -41.91
C GLU A 5 9.20 23.85 -40.91
N GLY A 6 8.36 24.42 -40.01
CA GLY A 6 8.80 24.98 -38.72
C GLY A 6 8.50 26.46 -38.40
N GLU A 7 7.24 26.88 -38.39
CA GLU A 7 6.84 28.29 -38.15
C GLU A 7 5.57 28.33 -37.26
N GLN A 8 5.35 29.17 -36.23
CA GLN A 8 6.04 30.30 -35.54
C GLN A 8 5.61 30.25 -34.02
N ARG A 9 6.04 31.04 -33.00
CA ARG A 9 6.94 32.20 -32.75
C ARG A 9 7.18 32.35 -31.21
N SER A 10 8.02 33.31 -30.81
CA SER A 10 7.80 34.33 -29.74
C SER A 10 8.32 34.05 -28.32
N ASP A 11 8.94 35.02 -27.62
CA ASP A 11 9.71 36.24 -27.99
C ASP A 11 10.45 36.73 -26.70
N SER A 12 11.74 37.15 -26.79
CA SER A 12 12.38 38.14 -25.89
C SER A 12 13.85 38.40 -26.29
N GLU A 13 14.34 39.64 -26.17
CA GLU A 13 15.70 40.05 -26.60
C GLU A 13 16.67 40.36 -25.44
N LYS A 14 17.97 40.11 -25.68
CA LYS A 14 19.19 40.89 -25.32
C LYS A 14 19.39 41.35 -23.85
N GLU A 15 20.51 41.02 -23.20
CA GLU A 15 21.92 41.45 -23.46
C GLU A 15 22.16 42.97 -23.26
N GLU A 16 22.91 43.32 -22.21
CA GLU A 16 24.16 44.10 -22.29
C GLU A 16 24.91 44.02 -20.93
N ASP A 17 26.24 44.22 -20.93
CA ASP A 17 27.15 43.85 -19.82
C ASP A 17 28.17 44.97 -19.49
N ASN A 18 28.72 44.91 -18.28
CA ASN A 18 29.92 45.61 -17.73
C ASN A 18 29.93 47.13 -17.40
N GLU A 19 30.39 47.38 -16.15
CA GLU A 19 31.44 48.34 -15.68
C GLU A 19 31.54 49.73 -16.34
N ASP A 20 31.52 50.87 -15.62
CA ASP A 20 32.47 51.28 -14.57
C ASP A 20 31.96 52.55 -13.82
N SER A 21 32.37 52.77 -12.56
CA SER A 21 32.63 54.08 -11.93
C SER A 21 32.89 53.96 -10.42
N GLY A 22 34.00 54.54 -9.93
CA GLY A 22 34.27 54.73 -8.49
C GLY A 22 34.30 56.20 -8.07
N GLY A 23 34.20 56.50 -6.76
CA GLY A 23 34.40 57.88 -6.28
C GLY A 23 34.04 58.23 -4.82
N GLY A 24 35.01 58.11 -3.91
CA GLY A 24 35.44 59.18 -3.00
C GLY A 24 34.60 59.63 -1.77
N ASN A 25 35.26 59.64 -0.60
CA ASN A 25 35.03 60.46 0.61
C ASN A 25 33.66 60.39 1.33
N GLY A 26 33.55 60.42 2.67
CA GLY A 26 34.51 60.68 3.74
C GLY A 26 33.79 61.32 4.95
N SER A 27 34.37 61.24 6.17
CA SER A 27 33.76 61.59 7.49
C SER A 27 32.60 60.66 7.93
N GLY A 28 32.31 60.46 9.22
CA GLY A 28 33.00 60.90 10.45
C GLY A 28 32.12 60.67 11.70
N GLN A 29 32.71 60.73 12.91
CA GLN A 29 32.06 60.61 14.23
C GLN A 29 31.50 59.20 14.62
N GLU A 30 31.37 58.83 15.90
CA GLU A 30 32.25 59.01 17.07
C GLU A 30 31.82 58.04 18.21
N ASN A 31 32.77 57.66 19.06
CA ASN A 31 32.68 57.18 20.44
C ASN A 31 31.47 56.32 20.90
N LYS A 32 31.79 55.12 21.42
CA LYS A 32 31.43 54.79 22.81
C LYS A 32 32.31 53.70 23.41
N ASP A 33 33.29 54.19 24.18
CA ASP A 33 33.64 53.82 25.55
C ASP A 33 33.77 52.33 25.93
N GLU A 34 34.93 52.02 26.49
CA GLU A 34 35.32 50.73 27.06
C GLU A 34 34.66 50.49 28.43
N GLU A 35 34.46 49.23 28.80
CA GLU A 35 34.78 48.81 30.17
C GLU A 35 35.35 47.38 30.14
N GLN A 36 36.51 47.20 30.76
CA GLN A 36 37.34 45.99 30.69
C GLN A 36 37.56 45.47 32.11
N GLN A 37 37.44 44.15 32.30
CA GLN A 37 37.70 43.52 33.60
C GLN A 37 38.50 42.23 33.40
N ASP A 38 39.70 42.20 33.97
CA ASP A 38 40.69 41.13 33.81
C ASP A 38 40.38 39.88 34.63
N ASP A 39 40.83 38.72 34.13
CA ASP A 39 41.08 37.51 34.91
C ASP A 39 42.42 36.87 34.45
N PRO A 40 43.19 36.19 35.33
CA PRO A 40 44.61 35.86 35.10
C PRO A 40 44.87 34.58 34.28
N PRO A 41 46.10 34.40 33.73
CA PRO A 41 46.40 33.35 32.75
C PRO A 41 46.48 31.93 33.32
N ALA A 42 46.12 30.95 32.49
CA ALA A 42 46.07 29.52 32.84
C ALA A 42 47.46 28.84 32.91
N PRO A 43 47.67 27.87 33.83
CA PRO A 43 48.85 27.02 33.86
C PRO A 43 48.69 25.78 32.96
N GLU A 44 49.73 25.46 32.19
CA GLU A 44 49.79 24.28 31.33
C GLU A 44 50.41 23.07 32.07
N ARG A 45 49.71 21.92 32.12
CA ARG A 45 50.34 20.58 32.13
C ARG A 45 49.40 19.40 31.92
N SER A 46 49.96 18.41 31.23
CA SER A 46 49.43 17.08 30.90
C SER A 46 48.88 16.26 32.07
N HIS A 47 47.81 15.49 31.84
CA HIS A 47 47.94 14.06 31.49
C HIS A 47 46.66 13.51 30.85
N ALA A 48 46.76 12.33 30.22
CA ALA A 48 45.73 11.78 29.33
C ALA A 48 44.43 11.37 30.05
N GLU A 49 43.29 11.72 29.47
CA GLU A 49 41.99 11.13 29.78
C GLU A 49 41.31 10.67 28.47
N MET A 50 40.51 9.60 28.52
CA MET A 50 40.05 8.88 27.32
C MET A 50 38.80 9.50 26.69
N ASP A 51 38.77 9.51 25.35
CA ASP A 51 37.64 9.97 24.56
C ASP A 51 36.35 9.14 24.84
N PRO A 52 35.25 9.76 25.32
CA PRO A 52 34.08 9.02 25.82
C PRO A 52 33.25 8.36 24.73
N TYR A 53 33.39 8.75 23.46
CA TYR A 53 32.55 8.23 22.36
C TYR A 53 32.67 6.71 22.15
N HIS A 54 33.80 6.10 22.52
CA HIS A 54 34.05 4.69 22.22
C HIS A 54 33.30 3.68 23.11
N ARG A 55 32.64 4.11 24.20
CA ARG A 55 31.94 3.21 25.15
C ARG A 55 30.44 3.05 24.92
N LEU A 56 29.83 3.78 23.97
CA LEU A 56 28.39 3.65 23.67
C LEU A 56 28.04 2.46 22.75
N ALA A 57 29.03 1.82 22.13
CA ALA A 57 28.83 0.72 21.17
C ALA A 57 28.50 -0.66 21.79
N HIS A 58 28.72 -0.85 23.09
CA HIS A 58 28.52 -2.14 23.78
C HIS A 58 27.76 -1.97 25.10
N GLY A 59 26.46 -1.66 25.01
CA GLY A 59 25.63 -1.44 26.21
C GLY A 59 24.10 -1.52 26.04
N ILE A 60 23.58 -1.89 24.87
CA ILE A 60 22.13 -1.96 24.63
C ILE A 60 21.65 -3.42 24.71
N HIS A 61 21.04 -3.78 25.84
CA HIS A 61 20.19 -4.97 25.93
C HIS A 61 18.89 -4.70 25.15
N PRO A 62 18.41 -5.63 24.31
CA PRO A 62 17.20 -5.43 23.51
C PRO A 62 15.92 -5.64 24.35
N SER A 63 15.60 -4.68 25.22
CA SER A 63 14.38 -4.67 26.02
C SER A 63 13.53 -3.43 25.73
N ARG A 64 12.53 -3.61 24.85
CA ARG A 64 11.62 -2.59 24.26
C ARG A 64 12.21 -1.79 23.09
N PRO A 65 12.05 -2.26 21.83
CA PRO A 65 11.99 -1.35 20.70
C PRO A 65 10.75 -0.44 20.80
N GLU A 66 10.79 0.72 20.16
CA GLU A 66 9.62 1.59 20.05
C GLU A 66 8.56 0.96 19.12
N PRO A 67 7.25 1.10 19.43
CA PRO A 67 6.19 0.35 18.76
C PRO A 67 5.95 0.73 17.29
N ILE A 68 6.66 1.73 16.75
CA ILE A 68 6.59 2.08 15.32
C ILE A 68 7.65 1.31 14.51
N LEU A 69 8.85 1.11 15.07
CA LEU A 69 9.95 0.38 14.43
C LEU A 69 9.77 -1.15 14.50
N GLY A 70 9.02 -1.64 15.50
CA GLY A 70 8.81 -3.09 15.70
C GLY A 70 7.92 -3.79 14.67
N ARG A 71 7.40 -3.09 13.66
CA ARG A 71 6.38 -3.63 12.72
C ARG A 71 6.95 -4.60 11.70
N LEU A 72 8.11 -4.30 11.12
CA LEU A 72 8.77 -5.22 10.18
C LEU A 72 9.58 -6.33 10.89
N PHE A 73 9.61 -6.34 12.23
CA PHE A 73 10.51 -7.20 13.03
C PHE A 73 10.23 -8.71 12.92
N HIS A 74 9.00 -9.11 12.57
CA HIS A 74 8.63 -10.52 12.37
C HIS A 74 8.29 -10.87 10.92
N VAL A 75 8.59 -10.01 9.92
CA VAL A 75 8.25 -10.28 8.51
C VAL A 75 8.85 -11.61 8.05
N ASP A 76 10.12 -11.90 8.34
CA ASP A 76 10.77 -13.17 7.98
C ASP A 76 10.09 -14.42 8.60
N ALA A 77 9.39 -14.28 9.74
CA ALA A 77 8.63 -15.35 10.36
C ALA A 77 7.19 -15.43 9.81
N ASN A 78 6.60 -14.26 9.54
CA ASN A 78 5.21 -14.11 9.15
C ASN A 78 4.99 -14.21 7.64
N ILE A 79 6.01 -14.07 6.78
CA ILE A 79 5.90 -14.08 5.30
C ILE A 79 5.23 -15.35 4.73
N SER A 80 5.15 -16.42 5.53
CA SER A 80 4.37 -17.62 5.25
C SER A 80 2.83 -17.42 5.29
N SER A 81 2.34 -16.30 5.84
CA SER A 81 0.93 -15.87 5.76
C SER A 81 0.53 -15.37 4.37
N LEU A 82 1.49 -14.93 3.56
CA LEU A 82 1.29 -14.60 2.15
C LEU A 82 1.13 -15.90 1.34
N VAL A 83 -0.06 -16.50 1.44
CA VAL A 83 -0.40 -17.76 0.79
C VAL A 83 -0.36 -17.63 -0.72
N VAL A 84 0.33 -18.57 -1.36
CA VAL A 84 0.40 -18.72 -2.82
C VAL A 84 -0.10 -20.11 -3.19
N TYR A 85 -1.17 -20.20 -3.96
CA TYR A 85 -1.67 -21.49 -4.42
C TYR A 85 -0.80 -22.05 -5.55
N VAL A 86 -0.46 -23.34 -5.48
CA VAL A 86 0.26 -24.06 -6.54
C VAL A 86 -0.64 -25.18 -7.05
N ILE A 87 -1.26 -24.96 -8.21
CA ILE A 87 -2.33 -25.81 -8.76
C ILE A 87 -1.76 -26.66 -9.89
N ASP A 88 -1.84 -27.98 -9.73
CA ASP A 88 -1.50 -28.95 -10.77
C ASP A 88 -2.75 -29.39 -11.55
N MET A 89 -2.73 -29.13 -12.85
CA MET A 89 -3.70 -29.65 -13.82
C MET A 89 -3.03 -30.52 -14.91
N ASP A 90 -1.69 -30.61 -14.93
CA ASP A 90 -0.86 -31.14 -16.01
C ASP A 90 -1.17 -32.62 -16.28
N GLY A 91 -1.68 -32.92 -17.48
CA GLY A 91 -2.06 -34.29 -17.86
C GLY A 91 -3.27 -34.85 -17.10
N GLN A 92 -4.05 -34.05 -16.37
CA GLN A 92 -5.21 -34.54 -15.59
C GLN A 92 -6.54 -34.47 -16.37
N VAL A 93 -6.64 -33.58 -17.35
CA VAL A 93 -7.84 -33.36 -18.18
C VAL A 93 -7.74 -34.09 -19.52
N ALA A 94 -8.87 -34.51 -20.09
CA ALA A 94 -8.91 -35.04 -21.46
C ALA A 94 -8.64 -33.92 -22.50
N PRO A 95 -7.94 -34.20 -23.62
CA PRO A 95 -7.40 -35.50 -24.02
C PRO A 95 -6.10 -35.89 -23.28
N TYR A 96 -5.41 -34.94 -22.65
CA TYR A 96 -4.03 -35.11 -22.14
C TYR A 96 -3.86 -36.27 -21.15
N ASN A 97 -4.88 -36.53 -20.32
CA ASN A 97 -4.92 -37.69 -19.42
C ASN A 97 -4.94 -39.07 -20.09
N SER A 98 -5.19 -39.12 -21.40
CA SER A 98 -5.29 -40.35 -22.20
C SER A 98 -4.18 -40.46 -23.25
N ASN A 99 -3.30 -39.45 -23.37
CA ASN A 99 -2.27 -39.39 -24.41
C ASN A 99 -1.04 -40.29 -24.14
N GLY A 100 -0.98 -40.98 -23.01
CA GLY A 100 0.11 -41.93 -22.68
C GLY A 100 1.43 -41.30 -22.20
N HIS A 101 1.63 -39.99 -22.40
CA HIS A 101 2.72 -39.25 -21.76
C HIS A 101 2.44 -39.11 -20.24
N ALA A 102 3.42 -39.44 -19.40
CA ALA A 102 3.32 -39.15 -17.97
C ALA A 102 3.56 -37.64 -17.72
N PRO A 103 2.81 -36.98 -16.83
CA PRO A 103 3.04 -35.57 -16.51
C PRO A 103 4.37 -35.37 -15.78
N ILE A 104 5.09 -34.31 -16.16
CA ILE A 104 6.44 -33.99 -15.71
C ILE A 104 6.46 -32.61 -15.05
N VAL A 105 5.80 -31.62 -15.65
CA VAL A 105 5.81 -30.22 -15.21
C VAL A 105 5.12 -30.07 -13.85
N GLY A 106 3.86 -30.53 -13.76
CA GLY A 106 3.05 -30.47 -12.52
C GLY A 106 3.72 -31.13 -11.30
N PRO A 107 4.15 -32.40 -11.41
CA PRO A 107 4.83 -33.11 -10.32
C PRO A 107 6.20 -32.56 -9.92
N ILE A 108 6.89 -31.78 -10.77
CA ILE A 108 8.14 -31.12 -10.37
C ILE A 108 7.82 -29.86 -9.56
N ILE A 109 6.94 -29.00 -10.08
CA ILE A 109 6.65 -27.69 -9.48
C ILE A 109 5.92 -27.85 -8.12
N THR A 110 4.99 -28.80 -8.00
CA THR A 110 4.34 -29.10 -6.71
C THR A 110 5.30 -29.66 -5.66
N ASN A 111 6.35 -30.39 -6.06
CA ASN A 111 7.37 -30.86 -5.12
C ASN A 111 8.40 -29.79 -4.78
N LEU A 112 8.72 -28.86 -5.69
CA LEU A 112 9.51 -27.67 -5.39
C LEU A 112 8.81 -26.81 -4.31
N ALA A 113 7.51 -26.52 -4.49
CA ALA A 113 6.69 -25.80 -3.53
C ALA A 113 6.74 -26.43 -2.13
N ARG A 114 6.51 -27.75 -2.05
CA ARG A 114 6.63 -28.51 -0.79
C ARG A 114 8.04 -28.46 -0.19
N SER A 115 9.09 -28.45 -1.02
CA SER A 115 10.48 -28.39 -0.53
C SER A 115 10.87 -27.02 0.02
N MET A 116 10.29 -25.93 -0.50
CA MET A 116 10.49 -24.57 0.04
C MET A 116 9.75 -24.36 1.37
N VAL A 117 8.50 -24.83 1.47
CA VAL A 117 7.74 -24.76 2.74
C VAL A 117 8.32 -25.70 3.82
N ALA A 118 9.12 -26.70 3.41
CA ALA A 118 9.82 -27.61 4.31
C ALA A 118 11.29 -27.21 4.59
N SER A 119 11.78 -26.06 4.13
CA SER A 119 13.12 -25.57 4.47
C SER A 119 13.08 -24.54 5.61
N ASP A 120 14.17 -24.45 6.38
CA ASP A 120 14.31 -23.50 7.51
C ASP A 120 14.49 -22.03 7.05
N THR A 121 14.19 -21.71 5.80
CA THR A 121 14.35 -20.38 5.19
C THR A 121 13.00 -19.66 5.06
N PRO A 122 12.89 -18.37 5.43
CA PRO A 122 11.71 -17.54 5.15
C PRO A 122 11.24 -17.66 3.69
N THR A 123 10.01 -18.13 3.50
CA THR A 123 9.38 -18.33 2.18
C THR A 123 7.88 -18.06 2.27
N LEU A 124 7.27 -17.78 1.11
CA LEU A 124 5.82 -17.58 0.96
C LEU A 124 5.05 -18.87 1.31
N GLY A 125 3.79 -18.74 1.68
CA GLY A 125 2.92 -19.86 2.05
C GLY A 125 2.47 -20.69 0.84
N PHE A 126 3.37 -21.45 0.22
CA PHE A 126 3.06 -22.24 -0.99
C PHE A 126 2.13 -23.43 -0.70
N GLY A 127 0.82 -23.21 -0.80
CA GLY A 127 -0.22 -24.23 -0.65
C GLY A 127 -0.45 -25.00 -1.94
N VAL A 128 -0.17 -26.31 -1.97
CA VAL A 128 -0.51 -27.16 -3.13
C VAL A 128 -1.99 -27.54 -3.08
N VAL A 129 -2.78 -27.05 -4.04
CA VAL A 129 -4.24 -27.24 -4.13
C VAL A 129 -4.59 -28.12 -5.34
N SER A 130 -5.72 -28.83 -5.31
CA SER A 130 -6.10 -29.74 -6.40
C SER A 130 -6.65 -28.96 -7.60
N GLY A 131 -6.21 -29.30 -8.82
CA GLY A 131 -6.83 -28.77 -10.04
C GLY A 131 -8.33 -29.09 -10.15
N ALA A 132 -8.78 -30.19 -9.51
CA ALA A 132 -10.18 -30.58 -9.48
C ALA A 132 -11.08 -29.58 -8.73
N ASP A 133 -10.54 -28.87 -7.73
CA ASP A 133 -11.30 -27.92 -6.89
C ASP A 133 -11.75 -26.70 -7.72
N PHE A 134 -11.01 -26.38 -8.79
CA PHE A 134 -11.28 -25.33 -9.78
C PHE A 134 -11.84 -25.88 -11.11
N GLY A 135 -12.36 -27.12 -11.12
CA GLY A 135 -12.86 -27.78 -12.33
C GLY A 135 -11.83 -27.95 -13.45
N TYR A 136 -10.54 -27.85 -13.14
CA TYR A 136 -9.41 -27.75 -14.07
C TYR A 136 -9.45 -26.56 -15.04
N ASP A 137 -10.09 -25.45 -14.64
CA ASP A 137 -10.13 -24.21 -15.41
C ASP A 137 -9.23 -23.12 -14.77
N PRO A 138 -8.15 -22.67 -15.44
CA PRO A 138 -7.34 -21.55 -14.96
C PRO A 138 -8.13 -20.26 -14.72
N ILE A 139 -9.28 -20.05 -15.38
CA ILE A 139 -10.14 -18.88 -15.16
C ILE A 139 -10.81 -18.93 -13.77
N GLN A 140 -11.15 -20.12 -13.26
CA GLN A 140 -11.69 -20.27 -11.90
C GLN A 140 -10.61 -20.00 -10.84
N VAL A 141 -9.34 -20.36 -11.11
CA VAL A 141 -8.22 -19.98 -10.24
C VAL A 141 -8.05 -18.45 -10.20
N ARG A 142 -8.22 -17.75 -11.34
CA ARG A 142 -8.19 -16.28 -11.37
C ARG A 142 -9.33 -15.65 -10.56
N GLN A 143 -10.50 -16.29 -10.51
CA GLN A 143 -11.60 -15.82 -9.66
C GLN A 143 -11.22 -15.91 -8.17
N ALA A 144 -10.64 -17.03 -7.72
CA ALA A 144 -10.20 -17.18 -6.33
C ALA A 144 -9.10 -16.17 -5.93
N ILE A 145 -8.18 -15.82 -6.84
CA ILE A 145 -7.20 -14.75 -6.59
C ILE A 145 -7.84 -13.35 -6.58
N PHE A 146 -8.88 -13.12 -7.40
CA PHE A 146 -9.67 -11.89 -7.30
C PHE A 146 -10.40 -11.80 -5.96
N ASP A 147 -11.07 -12.89 -5.54
CA ASP A 147 -11.83 -13.02 -4.29
C ASP A 147 -10.96 -13.18 -3.03
N PHE A 148 -9.65 -12.92 -3.14
CA PHE A 148 -8.65 -12.85 -2.07
C PHE A 148 -8.33 -14.15 -1.32
N ASP A 149 -8.82 -15.32 -1.78
CA ASP A 149 -8.54 -16.65 -1.18
C ASP A 149 -7.03 -16.95 -1.06
N ALA A 150 -6.21 -16.37 -1.92
CA ALA A 150 -4.75 -16.35 -1.82
C ALA A 150 -4.20 -15.04 -2.43
N TRP A 151 -2.94 -14.72 -2.13
CA TRP A 151 -2.28 -13.51 -2.65
C TRP A 151 -1.81 -13.67 -4.11
N ALA A 152 -1.43 -14.90 -4.49
CA ALA A 152 -1.11 -15.26 -5.88
C ALA A 152 -1.39 -16.75 -6.14
N SER A 153 -1.39 -17.15 -7.42
CA SER A 153 -1.43 -18.55 -7.82
C SER A 153 -0.45 -18.87 -8.94
N ILE A 154 0.15 -20.05 -8.86
CA ILE A 154 0.96 -20.69 -9.90
C ILE A 154 0.17 -21.88 -10.44
N VAL A 155 -0.28 -21.79 -11.69
CA VAL A 155 -1.06 -22.85 -12.37
C VAL A 155 -0.19 -23.52 -13.42
N MET A 156 -0.06 -24.85 -13.34
CA MET A 156 0.49 -25.66 -14.43
C MET A 156 -0.64 -26.04 -15.37
N ASN A 157 -0.59 -25.61 -16.63
CA ASN A 157 -1.71 -25.77 -17.56
C ASN A 157 -1.98 -27.25 -17.88
N PRO A 158 -3.24 -27.65 -18.16
CA PRO A 158 -3.60 -29.06 -18.40
C PRO A 158 -2.81 -29.77 -19.51
N ASN A 159 -2.26 -28.99 -20.44
CA ASN A 159 -1.51 -29.43 -21.60
C ASN A 159 0.02 -29.26 -21.46
N ALA A 160 0.56 -28.79 -20.34
CA ALA A 160 1.96 -28.35 -20.23
C ALA A 160 2.97 -29.43 -20.69
N THR A 161 2.93 -30.63 -20.12
CA THR A 161 3.81 -31.74 -20.53
C THR A 161 3.45 -32.26 -21.93
N ALA A 162 2.16 -32.29 -22.28
CA ALA A 162 1.74 -32.78 -23.60
C ALA A 162 2.19 -31.87 -24.76
N MET A 163 2.20 -30.56 -24.56
CA MET A 163 2.73 -29.59 -25.53
C MET A 163 4.23 -29.80 -25.73
N LEU A 164 4.99 -30.00 -24.65
CA LEU A 164 6.43 -30.31 -24.71
C LEU A 164 6.73 -31.57 -25.55
N TYR A 165 6.02 -32.67 -25.34
CA TYR A 165 6.15 -33.87 -26.18
C TYR A 165 5.76 -33.57 -27.63
N SER A 166 4.57 -33.01 -27.87
CA SER A 166 4.07 -32.73 -29.22
C SER A 166 4.97 -31.79 -30.01
N ALA A 167 5.69 -30.88 -29.34
CA ALA A 167 6.61 -29.95 -29.97
C ALA A 167 7.85 -30.64 -30.55
N LEU A 168 8.38 -31.66 -29.85
CA LEU A 168 9.51 -32.46 -30.32
C LEU A 168 9.08 -33.59 -31.27
N GLU A 169 7.89 -34.15 -31.10
CA GLU A 169 7.38 -35.22 -31.97
C GLU A 169 6.93 -34.68 -33.34
N ASN A 170 6.27 -33.52 -33.39
CA ASN A 170 5.73 -32.91 -34.61
C ASN A 170 6.57 -31.75 -35.17
N VAL A 171 7.72 -31.44 -34.56
CA VAL A 171 8.60 -30.31 -34.91
C VAL A 171 7.86 -28.97 -34.91
N ASN A 172 7.14 -28.67 -33.81
CA ASN A 172 6.42 -27.41 -33.66
C ASN A 172 7.38 -26.26 -33.32
N THR A 173 7.94 -25.62 -34.35
CA THR A 173 8.79 -24.43 -34.20
C THR A 173 8.06 -23.23 -33.62
N SER A 174 6.72 -23.23 -33.58
CA SER A 174 5.87 -22.24 -32.92
C SER A 174 5.47 -22.61 -31.48
N TYR A 175 6.11 -23.60 -30.86
CA TYR A 175 5.96 -23.86 -29.43
C TYR A 175 6.52 -22.68 -28.60
N ASP A 176 5.69 -22.14 -27.71
CA ASP A 176 6.02 -21.08 -26.75
C ASP A 176 6.07 -21.65 -25.32
N PRO A 177 7.26 -21.66 -24.66
CA PRO A 177 7.40 -22.06 -23.26
C PRO A 177 6.52 -21.27 -22.28
N MET A 178 6.21 -19.99 -22.55
CA MET A 178 5.37 -19.17 -21.65
C MET A 178 3.95 -19.71 -21.53
N GLY A 179 3.49 -20.52 -22.49
CA GLY A 179 2.19 -21.20 -22.45
C GLY A 179 2.12 -22.41 -21.52
N ALA A 180 3.22 -22.83 -20.89
CA ALA A 180 3.24 -24.00 -20.00
C ALA A 180 2.62 -23.73 -18.61
N CYS A 181 2.95 -22.59 -18.00
CA CYS A 181 2.49 -22.22 -16.66
C CYS A 181 1.96 -20.78 -16.60
N GLN A 182 1.14 -20.47 -15.60
CA GLN A 182 0.59 -19.13 -15.37
C GLN A 182 0.88 -18.67 -13.93
N LEU A 183 1.39 -17.46 -13.75
CA LEU A 183 1.40 -16.75 -12.47
C LEU A 183 0.27 -15.72 -12.49
N THR A 184 -0.75 -15.89 -11.65
CA THR A 184 -1.83 -14.90 -11.46
C THR A 184 -1.66 -14.19 -10.12
N TYR A 185 -1.80 -12.86 -10.10
CA TYR A 185 -1.65 -12.04 -8.90
C TYR A 185 -2.43 -10.71 -9.03
N ILE A 186 -2.45 -9.96 -7.93
CA ILE A 186 -2.92 -8.57 -7.85
C ILE A 186 -1.91 -7.78 -7.01
N ASP A 187 -1.19 -6.84 -7.62
CA ASP A 187 -0.27 -5.92 -6.91
C ASP A 187 -1.03 -4.75 -6.25
N SER A 188 -2.15 -4.29 -6.83
CA SER A 188 -2.96 -3.21 -6.24
C SER A 188 -3.69 -3.56 -4.92
N ARG A 189 -3.61 -4.81 -4.46
CA ARG A 189 -4.02 -5.26 -3.11
C ARG A 189 -3.08 -4.64 -2.07
N ASP A 190 -1.78 -4.81 -2.24
CA ASP A 190 -0.73 -4.03 -1.57
C ASP A 190 0.57 -4.02 -2.40
N ASP A 191 0.95 -2.82 -2.86
CA ASP A 191 2.09 -2.55 -3.73
C ASP A 191 3.43 -2.91 -3.07
N THR A 192 3.56 -2.60 -1.78
CA THR A 192 4.77 -2.81 -0.99
C THR A 192 4.97 -4.30 -0.71
N ASN A 193 3.92 -5.02 -0.32
CA ASN A 193 3.99 -6.49 -0.21
C ASN A 193 4.40 -7.13 -1.55
N TRP A 194 3.82 -6.67 -2.65
CA TRP A 194 4.09 -7.26 -3.96
C TRP A 194 5.55 -7.07 -4.38
N PHE A 195 6.06 -5.83 -4.35
CA PHE A 195 7.40 -5.53 -4.87
C PHE A 195 8.54 -5.87 -3.91
N ASP A 196 8.40 -5.63 -2.60
CA ASP A 196 9.50 -5.84 -1.65
C ASP A 196 9.60 -7.30 -1.17
N PHE A 197 8.49 -8.05 -1.12
CA PHE A 197 8.46 -9.41 -0.54
C PHE A 197 8.05 -10.51 -1.54
N MET A 198 6.92 -10.36 -2.23
CA MET A 198 6.38 -11.47 -3.05
C MET A 198 7.13 -11.69 -4.35
N ALA A 199 7.30 -10.65 -5.17
CA ALA A 199 7.86 -10.77 -6.52
C ALA A 199 9.30 -11.34 -6.53
N PRO A 200 10.23 -10.95 -5.63
CA PRO A 200 11.57 -11.54 -5.59
C PRO A 200 11.57 -13.04 -5.29
N ILE A 201 10.70 -13.51 -4.38
CA ILE A 201 10.58 -14.92 -4.03
C ILE A 201 9.92 -15.71 -5.15
N LEU A 202 8.88 -15.15 -5.79
CA LEU A 202 8.19 -15.77 -6.92
C LEU A 202 9.08 -15.89 -8.17
N ASP A 203 9.88 -14.86 -8.48
CA ASP A 203 10.81 -14.90 -9.62
C ASP A 203 11.96 -15.90 -9.38
N SER A 204 12.43 -16.03 -8.13
CA SER A 204 13.37 -17.08 -7.72
C SER A 204 12.74 -18.47 -7.88
N PHE A 205 11.52 -18.67 -7.38
CA PHE A 205 10.76 -19.92 -7.52
C PHE A 205 10.56 -20.30 -8.99
N MET A 206 10.12 -19.37 -9.84
CA MET A 206 9.89 -19.63 -11.27
C MET A 206 11.19 -19.95 -12.01
N THR A 207 12.30 -19.32 -11.63
CA THR A 207 13.64 -19.62 -12.19
C THR A 207 14.08 -21.03 -11.83
N GLU A 208 13.96 -21.43 -10.56
CA GLU A 208 14.34 -22.79 -10.10
C GLU A 208 13.38 -23.86 -10.63
N ALA A 209 12.08 -23.59 -10.70
CA ALA A 209 11.08 -24.45 -11.34
C ALA A 209 11.45 -24.74 -12.80
N THR A 210 11.78 -23.69 -13.56
CA THR A 210 12.22 -23.79 -14.96
C THR A 210 13.51 -24.61 -15.07
N SER A 211 14.48 -24.37 -14.18
CA SER A 211 15.74 -25.11 -14.09
C SER A 211 15.51 -26.62 -13.85
N GLN A 212 14.74 -27.00 -12.82
CA GLN A 212 14.50 -28.40 -12.49
C GLN A 212 13.68 -29.15 -13.55
N VAL A 213 12.68 -28.49 -14.13
CA VAL A 213 11.90 -29.06 -15.25
C VAL A 213 12.80 -29.25 -16.47
N GLY A 214 13.53 -28.22 -16.90
CA GLY A 214 14.46 -28.29 -18.04
C GLY A 214 15.53 -29.37 -17.89
N GLN A 215 16.10 -29.53 -16.68
CA GLN A 215 17.08 -30.59 -16.38
C GLN A 215 16.48 -32.00 -16.48
N LYS A 216 15.34 -32.27 -15.81
CA LYS A 216 14.69 -33.60 -15.87
C LYS A 216 14.17 -33.92 -17.27
N TRP A 217 13.59 -32.92 -17.95
CA TRP A 217 13.10 -33.04 -19.32
C TRP A 217 14.23 -33.38 -20.30
N THR A 218 15.30 -32.59 -20.29
CA THR A 218 16.47 -32.83 -21.16
C THR A 218 17.12 -34.17 -20.85
N GLY A 219 17.24 -34.57 -19.58
CA GLY A 219 17.75 -35.87 -19.19
C GLY A 219 16.90 -37.05 -19.70
N MET A 220 15.56 -36.92 -19.66
CA MET A 220 14.66 -37.91 -20.23
C MET A 220 14.75 -37.96 -21.76
N MET A 221 14.78 -36.80 -22.42
CA MET A 221 14.89 -36.72 -23.88
C MET A 221 16.22 -37.24 -24.40
N MET A 222 17.35 -36.94 -23.74
CA MET A 222 18.65 -37.53 -24.07
C MET A 222 18.68 -39.05 -23.89
N LYS A 223 17.92 -39.60 -22.94
CA LYS A 223 17.78 -41.05 -22.79
C LYS A 223 16.94 -41.66 -23.92
N ASN A 224 15.81 -41.05 -24.27
CA ASN A 224 14.94 -41.53 -25.35
C ASN A 224 15.61 -41.40 -26.74
N ALA A 225 16.45 -40.38 -26.93
CA ALA A 225 17.25 -40.17 -28.13
C ALA A 225 18.33 -41.25 -28.37
N GLN A 226 18.63 -42.10 -27.38
CA GLN A 226 19.48 -43.29 -27.58
C GLN A 226 18.75 -44.38 -28.37
N THR A 227 17.42 -44.38 -28.33
CA THR A 227 16.55 -45.34 -29.04
C THR A 227 15.89 -44.77 -30.28
N ASP A 228 15.68 -43.45 -30.36
CA ASP A 228 15.20 -42.78 -31.58
C ASP A 228 16.13 -41.63 -32.00
N ALA A 229 16.77 -41.79 -33.16
CA ALA A 229 17.65 -40.79 -33.74
C ALA A 229 16.91 -39.57 -34.35
N ASN A 230 15.59 -39.63 -34.52
CA ASN A 230 14.79 -38.51 -35.02
C ASN A 230 14.54 -37.47 -33.92
N LEU A 231 14.22 -37.89 -32.69
CA LEU A 231 14.09 -36.99 -31.53
C LEU A 231 15.26 -36.01 -31.38
N LEU A 232 16.51 -36.47 -31.56
CA LEU A 232 17.70 -35.59 -31.49
C LEU A 232 17.75 -34.55 -32.62
N ARG A 233 17.25 -34.89 -33.81
CA ARG A 233 17.16 -33.96 -34.96
C ARG A 233 16.05 -32.94 -34.76
N ASN A 234 14.89 -33.39 -34.27
CA ASN A 234 13.75 -32.53 -33.98
C ASN A 234 14.08 -31.54 -32.86
N ALA A 235 14.78 -31.98 -31.82
CA ALA A 235 15.29 -31.12 -30.74
C ALA A 235 16.24 -30.02 -31.21
N ALA A 236 17.04 -30.28 -32.25
CA ALA A 236 17.87 -29.25 -32.88
C ALA A 236 17.07 -28.23 -33.72
N GLN A 237 15.82 -28.53 -34.06
CA GLN A 237 14.91 -27.64 -34.80
C GLN A 237 13.91 -26.90 -33.89
N VAL A 238 13.68 -27.39 -32.67
CA VAL A 238 12.82 -26.76 -31.65
C VAL A 238 13.62 -26.55 -30.34
N PRO A 239 14.70 -25.74 -30.37
CA PRO A 239 15.60 -25.58 -29.22
C PRO A 239 14.93 -25.00 -27.98
N GLN A 240 13.84 -24.23 -28.14
CA GLN A 240 13.08 -23.64 -27.03
C GLN A 240 12.31 -24.68 -26.20
N ALA A 241 11.97 -25.84 -26.79
CA ALA A 241 11.46 -27.00 -26.05
C ALA A 241 12.57 -27.74 -25.29
N LEU A 242 13.84 -27.57 -25.69
CA LEU A 242 15.07 -27.84 -24.93
C LEU A 242 15.23 -26.96 -23.68
N SER A 243 15.39 -25.66 -23.93
CA SER A 243 15.67 -24.64 -22.91
C SER A 243 15.01 -23.31 -23.34
N PRO A 244 14.17 -22.68 -22.50
CA PRO A 244 13.89 -23.02 -21.10
C PRO A 244 12.96 -24.24 -20.91
N ALA A 245 12.46 -24.86 -21.98
CA ALA A 245 11.41 -25.88 -22.01
C ALA A 245 10.04 -25.37 -21.55
N ILE A 246 9.94 -24.85 -20.33
CA ILE A 246 8.73 -24.20 -19.79
C ILE A 246 9.00 -22.72 -19.46
N GLY A 247 7.94 -22.01 -19.09
CA GLY A 247 7.99 -20.69 -18.52
C GLY A 247 6.62 -20.29 -17.98
N PHE A 248 6.54 -19.07 -17.46
CA PHE A 248 5.39 -18.59 -16.69
C PHE A 248 4.84 -17.30 -17.30
N SER A 249 3.65 -17.37 -17.90
CA SER A 249 2.89 -16.20 -18.30
C SER A 249 2.39 -15.46 -17.04
N ARG A 250 2.76 -14.19 -16.88
CA ARG A 250 2.32 -13.34 -15.77
C ARG A 250 0.98 -12.67 -16.09
N TYR A 251 -0.02 -12.85 -15.24
CA TYR A 251 -1.37 -12.28 -15.35
C TYR A 251 -1.72 -11.47 -14.11
N ASN A 252 -1.44 -10.17 -14.14
CA ASN A 252 -1.91 -9.24 -13.11
C ASN A 252 -3.37 -8.87 -13.36
N LEU A 253 -4.29 -9.25 -12.47
CA LEU A 253 -5.71 -8.97 -12.66
C LEU A 253 -6.05 -7.49 -12.45
N ARG A 254 -5.33 -6.79 -11.57
CA ARG A 254 -5.54 -5.38 -11.20
C ARG A 254 -4.19 -4.70 -10.91
N PRO A 255 -3.52 -4.09 -11.91
CA PRO A 255 -2.22 -3.41 -11.75
C PRO A 255 -2.26 -2.22 -10.78
N PHE A 256 -1.17 -1.88 -10.10
CA PHE A 256 -1.09 -0.60 -9.37
C PHE A 256 -0.89 0.57 -10.36
N TYR A 257 -1.99 1.00 -10.99
CA TYR A 257 -1.96 2.01 -12.06
C TYR A 257 -3.30 2.78 -12.16
N PRO A 258 -3.29 4.10 -12.43
CA PRO A 258 -2.14 4.99 -12.61
C PRO A 258 -1.48 5.43 -11.29
N TYR A 259 -0.16 5.66 -11.31
CA TYR A 259 0.65 6.00 -10.13
C TYR A 259 0.23 7.30 -9.40
N GLN A 260 -0.52 8.18 -10.07
CA GLN A 260 -1.18 9.35 -9.47
C GLN A 260 -2.14 8.98 -8.32
N ILE A 261 -2.55 7.71 -8.22
CA ILE A 261 -3.37 7.18 -7.11
C ILE A 261 -2.56 7.03 -5.80
N ILE A 262 -1.24 6.80 -5.86
CA ILE A 262 -0.40 6.49 -4.67
C ILE A 262 -0.72 7.41 -3.46
N PRO A 263 -0.76 8.76 -3.59
CA PRO A 263 -1.02 9.63 -2.43
C PRO A 263 -2.43 9.47 -1.85
N SER A 264 -3.43 9.10 -2.67
CA SER A 264 -4.82 8.94 -2.25
C SER A 264 -5.05 7.69 -1.40
N VAL A 265 -4.22 6.65 -1.57
CA VAL A 265 -4.29 5.38 -0.81
C VAL A 265 -3.17 5.24 0.23
N SER A 266 -2.41 6.30 0.49
CA SER A 266 -1.29 6.29 1.45
C SER A 266 -1.20 7.58 2.27
N ILE A 267 -0.07 8.31 2.20
CA ILE A 267 0.29 9.45 3.04
C ILE A 267 -0.75 10.58 2.99
N GLY A 268 -1.50 10.74 1.89
CA GLY A 268 -2.57 11.73 1.78
C GLY A 268 -3.66 11.57 2.84
N LEU A 269 -3.93 10.35 3.30
CA LEU A 269 -4.92 10.06 4.33
C LEU A 269 -4.50 10.54 5.73
N ILE A 270 -3.22 10.87 5.94
CA ILE A 270 -2.79 11.60 7.15
C ILE A 270 -3.37 13.02 7.15
N TYR A 271 -3.48 13.68 5.99
CA TYR A 271 -4.12 15.00 5.90
C TYR A 271 -5.62 14.93 6.23
N LEU A 272 -6.30 13.83 5.92
CA LEU A 272 -7.69 13.59 6.32
C LEU A 272 -7.83 13.64 7.85
N ILE A 273 -6.94 12.99 8.61
CA ILE A 273 -6.91 13.08 10.07
C ILE A 273 -6.65 14.53 10.52
N ILE A 274 -5.59 15.16 10.01
CA ILE A 274 -5.13 16.50 10.41
C ILE A 274 -6.22 17.55 10.17
N VAL A 275 -6.87 17.54 9.01
CA VAL A 275 -7.99 18.45 8.67
C VAL A 275 -9.21 18.16 9.55
N SER A 276 -9.53 16.89 9.82
CA SER A 276 -10.63 16.53 10.70
C SER A 276 -10.43 17.06 12.14
N PHE A 277 -9.18 17.07 12.63
CA PHE A 277 -8.79 17.63 13.92
C PHE A 277 -8.89 19.16 13.94
N PHE A 278 -8.18 19.86 13.05
CA PHE A 278 -8.10 21.33 13.08
C PHE A 278 -9.45 22.01 12.87
N SER A 279 -10.44 21.34 12.25
CA SER A 279 -11.83 21.80 12.22
C SER A 279 -12.36 22.20 13.62
N PHE A 280 -11.97 21.48 14.68
CA PHE A 280 -12.41 21.80 16.05
C PHE A 280 -11.88 23.17 16.52
N ALA A 281 -10.60 23.45 16.26
CA ALA A 281 -9.96 24.71 16.62
C ALA A 281 -10.63 25.90 15.90
N PHE A 282 -10.97 25.74 14.62
CA PHE A 282 -11.63 26.80 13.84
C PHE A 282 -13.08 27.08 14.30
N TYR A 283 -13.82 26.08 14.77
CA TYR A 283 -15.18 26.30 15.30
C TYR A 283 -15.24 26.76 16.77
N LEU A 284 -14.17 26.63 17.56
CA LEU A 284 -14.16 27.07 18.98
C LEU A 284 -14.54 28.56 19.17
N PRO A 285 -13.94 29.54 18.45
CA PRO A 285 -14.33 30.95 18.53
C PRO A 285 -15.81 31.19 18.16
N ILE A 286 -16.32 30.43 17.19
CA ILE A 286 -17.72 30.50 16.75
C ILE A 286 -18.64 29.99 17.87
N HIS A 287 -18.30 28.87 18.52
CA HIS A 287 -19.06 28.34 19.65
C HIS A 287 -19.08 29.31 20.86
N PHE A 288 -17.97 29.99 21.17
CA PHE A 288 -17.94 30.98 22.25
C PHE A 288 -18.89 32.19 22.01
N LYS A 289 -19.13 32.59 20.75
CA LYS A 289 -20.12 33.65 20.40
C LYS A 289 -21.59 33.27 20.65
N TYR A 290 -21.89 32.01 20.96
CA TYR A 290 -23.22 31.55 21.39
C TYR A 290 -23.34 31.35 22.92
N LEU A 291 -22.21 31.43 23.63
CA LEU A 291 -22.12 31.37 25.09
C LEU A 291 -22.08 32.77 25.73
N LYS A 292 -21.49 33.75 25.06
CA LYS A 292 -21.49 35.15 25.50
C LYS A 292 -22.86 35.83 25.28
N PRO A 293 -23.42 36.55 26.27
CA PRO A 293 -24.69 37.26 26.15
C PRO A 293 -24.52 38.62 25.44
N GLU A 294 -23.98 38.61 24.23
CA GLU A 294 -23.83 39.81 23.38
C GLU A 294 -25.17 40.12 22.68
N GLY A 295 -26.06 40.83 23.39
CA GLY A 295 -27.34 41.35 22.85
C GLY A 295 -28.46 40.31 22.64
N ARG A 296 -28.25 39.04 23.01
CA ARG A 296 -29.20 37.94 22.83
C ARG A 296 -29.09 36.92 23.97
N PRO A 297 -30.17 36.21 24.34
CA PRO A 297 -30.11 35.18 25.38
C PRO A 297 -29.17 34.03 24.96
N PRO A 298 -28.35 33.49 25.87
CA PRO A 298 -27.44 32.38 25.55
C PRO A 298 -28.24 31.11 25.22
N LEU A 299 -27.71 30.29 24.30
CA LEU A 299 -28.38 29.05 23.87
C LEU A 299 -28.60 28.08 25.05
N LYS A 300 -29.75 27.39 25.07
CA LYS A 300 -29.97 26.30 26.03
C LYS A 300 -28.93 25.21 25.77
N PHE A 301 -28.41 24.60 26.84
CA PHE A 301 -27.28 23.66 26.74
C PHE A 301 -27.50 22.51 25.74
N TYR A 302 -28.70 21.93 25.68
CA TYR A 302 -29.04 20.91 24.68
C TYR A 302 -29.03 21.43 23.23
N GLN A 303 -29.48 22.67 22.99
CA GLN A 303 -29.41 23.31 21.68
C GLN A 303 -27.95 23.54 21.26
N LEU A 304 -27.07 23.86 22.22
CA LEU A 304 -25.64 24.00 21.98
C LEU A 304 -24.97 22.66 21.65
N ILE A 305 -25.36 21.55 22.29
CA ILE A 305 -24.87 20.20 21.92
C ILE A 305 -25.27 19.88 20.48
N ILE A 306 -26.55 20.01 20.15
CA ILE A 306 -27.08 19.74 18.80
C ILE A 306 -26.37 20.61 17.76
N TRP A 307 -26.23 21.91 18.02
CA TRP A 307 -25.51 22.84 17.14
C TRP A 307 -24.05 22.42 16.90
N ARG A 308 -23.31 22.05 17.96
CA ARG A 308 -21.91 21.63 17.82
C ARG A 308 -21.73 20.31 17.07
N TRP A 309 -22.67 19.38 17.21
CA TRP A 309 -22.68 18.13 16.44
C TRP A 309 -23.04 18.39 14.98
N CYS A 310 -24.17 19.06 14.70
CA CYS A 310 -24.58 19.38 13.33
C CYS A 310 -23.51 20.21 12.58
N ALA A 311 -22.95 21.25 13.20
CA ALA A 311 -21.88 22.04 12.59
C ALA A 311 -20.62 21.21 12.31
N THR A 312 -20.33 20.21 13.14
CA THR A 312 -19.22 19.26 12.92
C THR A 312 -19.49 18.33 11.74
N ILE A 313 -20.68 17.72 11.66
CA ILE A 313 -21.02 16.81 10.56
C ILE A 313 -21.07 17.56 9.23
N SER A 314 -21.70 18.74 9.18
CA SER A 314 -21.71 19.59 7.98
C SER A 314 -20.31 20.04 7.56
N ALA A 315 -19.40 20.30 8.51
CA ALA A 315 -18.01 20.60 8.21
C ALA A 315 -17.27 19.40 7.60
N TYR A 316 -17.42 18.20 8.19
CA TYR A 316 -16.81 16.98 7.63
C TYR A 316 -17.38 16.61 6.26
N PHE A 317 -18.66 16.86 6.00
CA PHE A 317 -19.27 16.66 4.69
C PHE A 317 -18.61 17.53 3.60
N MET A 318 -18.39 18.81 3.89
CA MET A 318 -17.74 19.74 2.95
C MET A 318 -16.23 19.55 2.86
N LEU A 319 -15.55 19.23 3.97
CA LEU A 319 -14.10 19.00 4.00
C LEU A 319 -13.72 17.68 3.32
N SER A 320 -14.50 16.61 3.49
CA SER A 320 -14.30 15.34 2.76
C SER A 320 -14.57 15.48 1.26
N LEU A 321 -15.53 16.32 0.87
CA LEU A 321 -15.78 16.64 -0.53
C LEU A 321 -14.60 17.42 -1.14
N ALA A 322 -14.14 18.47 -0.46
CA ALA A 322 -12.96 19.23 -0.87
C ALA A 322 -11.69 18.37 -0.95
N TYR A 323 -11.48 17.47 0.02
CA TYR A 323 -10.40 16.49 0.01
C TYR A 323 -10.51 15.54 -1.20
N SER A 324 -11.70 14.99 -1.46
CA SER A 324 -11.92 14.05 -2.58
C SER A 324 -11.77 14.74 -3.95
N PHE A 325 -12.06 16.04 -4.05
CA PHE A 325 -11.77 16.83 -5.25
C PHE A 325 -10.27 16.99 -5.53
N VAL A 326 -9.37 16.83 -4.55
CA VAL A 326 -7.92 16.85 -4.80
C VAL A 326 -7.51 15.67 -5.67
N SER A 327 -8.01 14.45 -5.41
CA SER A 327 -7.77 13.27 -6.26
C SER A 327 -8.28 13.49 -7.69
N LEU A 328 -9.46 14.11 -7.86
CA LEU A 328 -9.98 14.49 -9.19
C LEU A 328 -9.11 15.55 -9.89
N ALA A 329 -8.58 16.53 -9.15
CA ALA A 329 -7.71 17.57 -9.71
C ALA A 329 -6.37 17.01 -10.22
N PHE A 330 -5.86 15.94 -9.58
CA PHE A 330 -4.70 15.17 -10.05
C PHE A 330 -5.05 14.08 -11.09
N GLN A 331 -6.22 14.18 -11.74
CA GLN A 331 -6.64 13.31 -12.85
C GLN A 331 -6.73 11.82 -12.51
N VAL A 332 -6.98 11.47 -11.22
CA VAL A 332 -7.36 10.10 -10.86
C VAL A 332 -8.67 9.74 -11.58
N ASN A 333 -8.68 8.60 -12.28
CA ASN A 333 -9.87 8.14 -12.98
C ASN A 333 -10.89 7.57 -11.99
N PHE A 334 -12.14 8.05 -12.07
CA PHE A 334 -13.27 7.59 -11.26
C PHE A 334 -14.47 7.14 -12.13
N SER A 335 -14.32 7.03 -13.46
CA SER A 335 -15.42 6.66 -14.37
C SER A 335 -14.90 6.30 -15.77
N GLY A 336 -14.99 5.01 -16.14
CA GLY A 336 -14.58 4.49 -17.45
C GLY A 336 -13.07 4.28 -17.54
N GLY A 337 -12.57 3.28 -16.81
CA GLY A 337 -11.15 2.90 -16.80
C GLY A 337 -10.77 1.95 -17.93
N ASP A 338 -11.17 0.69 -17.80
CA ASP A 338 -11.03 -0.37 -18.81
C ASP A 338 -12.43 -0.76 -19.31
N PRO A 339 -12.68 -0.89 -20.63
CA PRO A 339 -13.93 -1.43 -21.15
C PRO A 339 -14.22 -2.88 -20.71
N VAL A 340 -13.24 -3.59 -20.14
CA VAL A 340 -13.32 -4.95 -19.62
C VAL A 340 -13.48 -4.93 -18.09
N THR A 341 -14.70 -4.77 -17.60
CA THR A 341 -15.05 -4.83 -16.16
C THR A 341 -15.04 -6.25 -15.58
N SER A 342 -14.22 -7.16 -16.11
CA SER A 342 -14.22 -8.59 -15.75
C SER A 342 -13.25 -8.85 -14.60
N GLU A 343 -13.66 -9.65 -13.64
CA GLU A 343 -12.86 -10.00 -12.44
C GLU A 343 -11.65 -10.88 -12.82
N THR A 344 -11.87 -11.87 -13.69
CA THR A 344 -10.87 -12.86 -14.13
C THR A 344 -9.99 -12.47 -15.33
N ARG A 345 -10.12 -11.24 -15.87
CA ARG A 345 -9.31 -10.76 -17.00
C ARG A 345 -8.31 -9.71 -16.54
N VAL A 346 -7.13 -9.75 -17.15
CA VAL A 346 -6.04 -8.78 -16.97
C VAL A 346 -6.43 -7.44 -17.59
N THR A 347 -6.32 -6.37 -16.79
CA THR A 347 -6.40 -4.97 -17.22
C THR A 347 -5.22 -4.62 -18.14
N SER A 348 -5.46 -3.95 -19.28
CA SER A 348 -4.36 -3.52 -20.16
C SER A 348 -3.91 -2.09 -19.86
N THR A 349 -2.73 -1.93 -19.27
CA THR A 349 -2.10 -0.60 -19.07
C THR A 349 -1.40 -0.05 -20.31
N VAL A 350 -1.28 -0.85 -21.38
CA VAL A 350 -0.53 -0.49 -22.60
C VAL A 350 -1.37 0.35 -23.56
N ASP A 351 -2.67 0.09 -23.63
CA ASP A 351 -3.60 0.75 -24.57
C ASP A 351 -4.12 2.12 -24.05
N GLY A 352 -3.57 2.60 -22.92
CA GLY A 352 -3.99 3.84 -22.25
C GLY A 352 -5.20 3.71 -21.32
N TYR A 353 -5.72 2.50 -21.09
CA TYR A 353 -6.75 2.24 -20.09
C TYR A 353 -6.17 2.29 -18.67
N THR A 354 -7.05 2.59 -17.70
CA THR A 354 -6.75 2.47 -16.26
C THR A 354 -7.53 1.30 -15.67
N ASN A 355 -7.36 0.99 -14.37
CA ASN A 355 -8.16 -0.07 -13.74
C ASN A 355 -9.68 0.10 -13.92
N PRO A 356 -10.43 -1.02 -14.00
CA PRO A 356 -11.88 -0.99 -14.14
C PRO A 356 -12.55 -0.42 -12.89
N ASP A 357 -13.55 0.43 -13.11
CA ASP A 357 -14.28 1.16 -12.08
C ASP A 357 -15.44 0.35 -11.50
N GLY A 358 -15.23 -0.25 -10.32
CA GLY A 358 -16.17 -1.19 -9.67
C GLY A 358 -17.59 -0.66 -9.43
N TRP A 359 -17.80 0.66 -9.43
CA TRP A 359 -19.11 1.31 -9.29
C TRP A 359 -19.47 2.20 -10.48
N GLY A 360 -18.75 2.11 -11.60
CA GLY A 360 -18.96 2.98 -12.75
C GLY A 360 -18.81 4.45 -12.35
N ARG A 361 -19.77 5.27 -12.82
CA ARG A 361 -19.92 6.69 -12.43
C ARG A 361 -20.18 6.94 -10.93
N ALA A 362 -20.52 5.92 -10.14
CA ALA A 362 -20.74 6.07 -8.69
C ALA A 362 -19.46 5.91 -7.87
N THR A 363 -18.32 5.55 -8.47
CA THR A 363 -17.03 5.35 -7.80
C THR A 363 -16.57 6.62 -7.05
N PHE A 364 -16.68 7.82 -7.64
CA PHE A 364 -16.36 9.07 -6.94
C PHE A 364 -17.29 9.36 -5.74
N PRO A 365 -18.64 9.29 -5.85
CA PRO A 365 -19.53 9.37 -4.69
C PRO A 365 -19.21 8.37 -3.57
N VAL A 366 -18.85 7.12 -3.89
CA VAL A 366 -18.50 6.11 -2.87
C VAL A 366 -17.17 6.45 -2.19
N TYR A 367 -16.13 6.83 -2.94
CA TYR A 367 -14.86 7.33 -2.41
C TYR A 367 -15.03 8.54 -1.48
N TRP A 368 -15.86 9.50 -1.88
CA TRP A 368 -16.20 10.66 -1.04
C TRP A 368 -16.92 10.24 0.25
N MET A 369 -17.87 9.30 0.18
CA MET A 369 -18.54 8.79 1.38
C MET A 369 -17.59 8.02 2.31
N LEU A 370 -16.63 7.26 1.78
CA LEU A 370 -15.58 6.63 2.61
C LEU A 370 -14.77 7.69 3.35
N ASN A 371 -14.29 8.72 2.65
CA ASN A 371 -13.57 9.86 3.25
C ASN A 371 -14.42 10.63 4.28
N PHE A 372 -15.74 10.75 4.06
CA PHE A 372 -16.67 11.39 4.98
C PHE A 372 -16.83 10.60 6.28
N PHE A 373 -17.09 9.28 6.21
CA PHE A 373 -17.19 8.43 7.40
C PHE A 373 -15.83 8.28 8.11
N GLY A 374 -14.72 8.27 7.38
CA GLY A 374 -13.37 8.40 7.91
C GLY A 374 -13.18 9.67 8.75
N MET A 375 -13.51 10.85 8.20
CA MET A 375 -13.44 12.12 8.94
C MET A 375 -14.36 12.15 10.17
N ILE A 376 -15.52 11.50 10.12
CA ILE A 376 -16.41 11.34 11.28
C ILE A 376 -15.76 10.48 12.36
N ALA A 377 -15.28 9.28 12.02
CA ALA A 377 -14.68 8.34 12.96
C ALA A 377 -13.43 8.92 13.64
N LEU A 378 -12.49 9.43 12.84
CA LEU A 378 -11.22 10.00 13.31
C LEU A 378 -11.41 11.35 14.01
N GLY A 379 -12.26 12.22 13.45
CA GLY A 379 -12.41 13.60 13.90
C GLY A 379 -13.30 13.76 15.13
N LEU A 380 -14.37 12.96 15.27
CA LEU A 380 -15.20 12.99 16.49
C LEU A 380 -14.46 12.43 17.70
N ALA A 381 -13.62 11.40 17.54
CA ALA A 381 -12.76 10.88 18.62
C ALA A 381 -11.89 12.00 19.21
N CYS A 382 -11.17 12.73 18.36
CA CYS A 382 -10.40 13.91 18.74
C CYS A 382 -11.26 14.99 19.44
N LYS A 383 -12.46 15.30 18.93
CA LYS A 383 -13.37 16.28 19.55
C LYS A 383 -13.88 15.83 20.93
N ASN A 384 -14.11 14.53 21.12
CA ASN A 384 -14.53 13.96 22.40
C ASN A 384 -13.41 14.05 23.45
N VAL A 385 -12.19 13.61 23.10
CA VAL A 385 -11.05 13.69 24.02
C VAL A 385 -10.64 15.14 24.30
N ALA A 386 -10.72 16.05 23.33
CA ALA A 386 -10.47 17.48 23.53
C ALA A 386 -11.45 18.15 24.51
N MET A 387 -12.67 17.63 24.65
CA MET A 387 -13.65 18.08 25.67
C MET A 387 -13.44 17.44 27.05
N ILE A 388 -12.82 16.27 27.11
CA ILE A 388 -12.52 15.57 28.38
C ILE A 388 -11.21 16.09 28.98
N VAL A 389 -10.13 16.11 28.21
CA VAL A 389 -8.77 16.37 28.72
C VAL A 389 -8.43 17.86 28.66
N GLY A 390 -8.80 18.54 27.56
CA GLY A 390 -8.57 19.97 27.34
C GLY A 390 -7.17 20.31 26.84
N GLN A 391 -6.79 21.58 26.92
CA GLN A 391 -5.50 22.09 26.44
C GLN A 391 -4.46 22.09 27.58
N PRO A 392 -3.15 21.99 27.32
CA PRO A 392 -2.52 21.68 26.03
C PRO A 392 -2.58 20.19 25.66
N TRP A 393 -2.97 19.33 26.60
CA TRP A 393 -2.93 17.86 26.54
C TRP A 393 -3.62 17.22 25.32
N THR A 394 -4.61 17.90 24.73
CA THR A 394 -5.21 17.54 23.43
C THR A 394 -4.15 17.34 22.31
N GLY A 395 -3.02 18.04 22.36
CA GLY A 395 -1.91 17.85 21.42
C GLY A 395 -1.23 16.49 21.56
N LEU A 396 -1.03 15.99 22.79
CA LEU A 396 -0.50 14.64 23.02
C LEU A 396 -1.49 13.55 22.56
N TRP A 397 -2.80 13.78 22.75
CA TRP A 397 -3.81 12.89 22.17
C TRP A 397 -3.73 12.86 20.64
N LEU A 398 -3.60 14.00 19.97
CA LEU A 398 -3.46 14.04 18.51
C LEU A 398 -2.23 13.24 18.04
N ILE A 399 -1.09 13.41 18.70
CA ILE A 399 0.15 12.68 18.38
C ILE A 399 -0.07 11.17 18.53
N PHE A 400 -0.62 10.71 19.67
CA PHE A 400 -0.97 9.30 19.88
C PHE A 400 -1.97 8.77 18.84
N TRP A 401 -3.02 9.53 18.54
CA TRP A 401 -4.09 9.11 17.64
C TRP A 401 -3.64 9.02 16.19
N VAL A 402 -2.83 9.98 15.71
CA VAL A 402 -2.19 9.91 14.39
C VAL A 402 -1.21 8.75 14.32
N ILE A 403 -0.30 8.62 15.29
CA ILE A 403 0.73 7.57 15.29
C ILE A 403 0.10 6.18 15.32
N SER A 404 -0.88 5.92 16.20
CA SER A 404 -1.52 4.60 16.27
C SER A 404 -2.30 4.23 15.00
N ASN A 405 -3.00 5.19 14.39
CA ASN A 405 -3.66 4.94 13.10
C ASN A 405 -2.64 4.70 11.98
N VAL A 406 -1.58 5.50 11.88
CA VAL A 406 -0.52 5.35 10.86
C VAL A 406 0.29 4.06 11.04
N SER A 407 0.45 3.59 12.29
CA SER A 407 1.19 2.36 12.59
C SER A 407 0.44 1.07 12.25
N THR A 408 -0.76 1.12 11.69
CA THR A 408 -1.54 -0.08 11.32
C THR A 408 -2.42 0.14 10.08
N ALA A 409 -2.02 1.01 9.15
CA ALA A 409 -2.86 1.36 7.99
C ALA A 409 -2.17 1.30 6.62
N PHE A 410 -0.84 1.29 6.55
CA PHE A 410 -0.11 1.37 5.27
C PHE A 410 0.67 0.12 4.88
N TYR A 411 0.82 -0.83 5.80
CA TYR A 411 1.37 -2.16 5.56
C TYR A 411 0.26 -3.16 5.89
N ASP A 412 0.33 -4.31 5.22
CA ASP A 412 -0.53 -5.45 5.48
C ASP A 412 -0.33 -6.01 6.90
N ILE A 413 -1.44 -6.19 7.62
CA ILE A 413 -1.44 -6.69 8.99
C ILE A 413 -1.11 -8.20 9.02
N ASP A 414 -1.34 -8.97 7.95
CA ASP A 414 -1.03 -10.40 7.90
C ASP A 414 0.49 -10.70 8.02
N ILE A 415 1.36 -9.74 7.67
CA ILE A 415 2.82 -9.83 7.89
C ILE A 415 3.30 -9.10 9.15
N GLU A 416 2.54 -8.15 9.71
CA GLU A 416 2.90 -7.49 10.96
C GLU A 416 2.78 -8.46 12.17
N PRO A 417 3.59 -8.28 13.25
CA PRO A 417 3.44 -9.06 14.48
C PRO A 417 2.01 -8.99 15.04
N HIS A 418 1.48 -10.08 15.61
CA HIS A 418 0.14 -10.13 16.22
C HIS A 418 -0.18 -9.00 17.22
N PHE A 419 0.83 -8.32 17.77
CA PHE A 419 0.64 -7.10 18.56
C PHE A 419 -0.13 -5.99 17.79
N PHE A 420 -0.01 -5.90 16.47
CA PHE A 420 -0.62 -4.85 15.64
C PHE A 420 -2.03 -5.18 15.14
N TYR A 421 -2.56 -6.37 15.43
CA TYR A 421 -3.88 -6.84 14.96
C TYR A 421 -5.08 -6.03 15.51
N TRP A 422 -4.87 -5.07 16.42
CA TRP A 422 -5.86 -4.04 16.74
C TRP A 422 -6.11 -3.07 15.57
N GLY A 423 -5.22 -3.03 14.58
CA GLY A 423 -5.34 -2.24 13.35
C GLY A 423 -6.62 -2.49 12.57
N TYR A 424 -7.07 -3.74 12.51
CA TYR A 424 -8.38 -4.14 11.93
C TYR A 424 -9.59 -3.43 12.57
N ALA A 425 -9.44 -2.89 13.79
CA ALA A 425 -10.47 -2.09 14.45
C ALA A 425 -10.22 -0.58 14.36
N TRP A 426 -9.11 -0.11 13.77
CA TRP A 426 -8.74 1.30 13.70
C TRP A 426 -9.21 1.94 12.39
N PRO A 427 -9.83 3.14 12.45
CA PRO A 427 -10.53 3.70 11.30
C PRO A 427 -9.64 4.09 10.11
N LEU A 428 -8.32 4.29 10.28
CA LEU A 428 -7.46 4.59 9.12
C LEU A 428 -7.22 3.35 8.23
N HIS A 429 -7.16 2.13 8.79
CA HIS A 429 -6.98 0.89 8.03
C HIS A 429 -8.10 0.73 6.99
N SER A 430 -9.34 0.74 7.46
CA SER A 430 -10.54 0.65 6.60
C SER A 430 -10.69 1.80 5.60
N VAL A 431 -10.08 2.97 5.83
CA VAL A 431 -10.05 4.02 4.81
C VAL A 431 -8.98 3.74 3.75
N VAL A 432 -7.83 3.16 4.10
CA VAL A 432 -6.81 2.72 3.13
C VAL A 432 -7.33 1.55 2.30
N GLU A 433 -7.77 0.46 2.95
CA GLU A 433 -8.31 -0.72 2.27
C GLU A 433 -9.48 -0.36 1.37
N GLY A 434 -10.49 0.34 1.90
CA GLY A 434 -11.63 0.79 1.13
C GLY A 434 -11.25 1.72 -0.02
N SER A 435 -10.22 2.57 0.13
CA SER A 435 -9.75 3.41 -0.98
C SER A 435 -9.07 2.60 -2.08
N ARG A 436 -8.28 1.57 -1.73
CA ARG A 436 -7.71 0.63 -2.73
C ARG A 436 -8.83 -0.14 -3.44
N GLN A 437 -9.80 -0.68 -2.70
CA GLN A 437 -10.97 -1.40 -3.25
C GLN A 437 -11.76 -0.54 -4.25
N ILE A 438 -12.06 0.72 -3.89
CA ILE A 438 -12.83 1.65 -4.73
C ILE A 438 -12.05 2.09 -5.98
N LEU A 439 -10.75 2.39 -5.86
CA LEU A 439 -9.95 2.98 -6.93
C LEU A 439 -9.37 1.95 -7.91
N PHE A 440 -9.18 0.69 -7.48
CA PHE A 440 -8.63 -0.38 -8.31
C PHE A 440 -9.65 -1.46 -8.69
N GLY A 441 -10.88 -1.43 -8.16
CA GLY A 441 -11.92 -2.40 -8.52
C GLY A 441 -11.56 -3.82 -8.08
N LEU A 442 -11.16 -3.96 -6.81
CA LEU A 442 -10.83 -5.21 -6.13
C LEU A 442 -12.10 -5.95 -5.65
N HIS A 443 -11.94 -7.15 -5.09
CA HIS A 443 -12.99 -7.80 -4.31
C HIS A 443 -13.46 -6.90 -3.15
N ASN A 444 -14.71 -7.10 -2.71
CA ASN A 444 -15.53 -6.04 -2.12
C ASN A 444 -16.01 -6.36 -0.68
N PRO A 445 -15.11 -6.30 0.33
CA PRO A 445 -15.49 -6.25 1.73
C PRO A 445 -15.86 -4.84 2.21
N LEU A 446 -16.10 -3.83 1.35
CA LEU A 446 -16.43 -2.45 1.75
C LEU A 446 -17.54 -2.33 2.81
N GLY A 447 -18.47 -3.29 2.87
CA GLY A 447 -19.48 -3.37 3.93
C GLY A 447 -18.90 -3.49 5.35
N LEU A 448 -17.74 -4.15 5.49
CA LEU A 448 -16.95 -4.22 6.72
C LEU A 448 -16.30 -2.87 7.02
N ASP A 449 -15.64 -2.26 6.03
CA ASP A 449 -14.95 -0.97 6.18
C ASP A 449 -15.89 0.18 6.56
N PHE A 450 -16.98 0.35 5.80
CA PHE A 450 -18.05 1.27 6.18
C PHE A 450 -18.67 0.88 7.53
N GLY A 451 -18.77 -0.41 7.85
CA GLY A 451 -19.23 -0.91 9.14
C GLY A 451 -18.37 -0.43 10.32
N ILE A 452 -17.05 -0.56 10.22
CA ILE A 452 -16.06 -0.12 11.22
C ILE A 452 -16.12 1.40 11.40
N LEU A 453 -16.15 2.15 10.29
CA LEU A 453 -16.21 3.62 10.31
C LEU A 453 -17.54 4.14 10.88
N ILE A 454 -18.66 3.53 10.52
CA ILE A 454 -19.99 3.87 11.06
C ILE A 454 -20.07 3.50 12.55
N ALA A 455 -19.49 2.37 12.98
CA ALA A 455 -19.43 1.99 14.39
C ALA A 455 -18.65 3.03 15.22
N TRP A 456 -17.47 3.45 14.77
CA TRP A 456 -16.73 4.54 15.40
C TRP A 456 -17.49 5.87 15.38
N GLY A 457 -18.16 6.21 14.29
CA GLY A 457 -18.99 7.41 14.19
C GLY A 457 -20.18 7.40 15.16
N ALA A 458 -20.82 6.25 15.34
CA ALA A 458 -21.94 6.04 16.25
C ALA A 458 -21.49 6.09 17.72
N VAL A 459 -20.44 5.36 18.09
CA VAL A 459 -19.84 5.39 19.45
C VAL A 459 -19.43 6.81 19.81
N ASN A 460 -18.71 7.50 18.92
CA ASN A 460 -18.30 8.88 19.18
C ASN A 460 -19.48 9.86 19.25
N THR A 461 -20.55 9.65 18.47
CA THR A 461 -21.78 10.46 18.56
C THR A 461 -22.52 10.21 19.88
N ALA A 462 -22.55 8.99 20.40
CA ALA A 462 -23.12 8.65 21.69
C ALA A 462 -22.32 9.24 22.87
N LEU A 463 -20.98 9.28 22.76
CA LEU A 463 -20.10 9.90 23.75
C LEU A 463 -20.16 11.44 23.73
N PHE A 464 -20.37 12.05 22.58
CA PHE A 464 -20.38 13.52 22.40
C PHE A 464 -21.21 14.33 23.43
N PRO A 465 -22.48 13.98 23.75
CA PRO A 465 -23.25 14.67 24.79
C PRO A 465 -22.66 14.47 26.20
N LEU A 466 -22.08 13.31 26.50
CA LEU A 466 -21.42 13.02 27.79
C LEU A 466 -20.15 13.85 27.95
N CYS A 467 -19.32 13.92 26.90
CA CYS A 467 -18.15 14.79 26.85
C CYS A 467 -18.53 16.28 27.03
N CYS A 468 -19.62 16.74 26.39
CA CYS A 468 -20.15 18.09 26.60
C CYS A 468 -20.60 18.33 28.06
N LEU A 469 -21.25 17.35 28.70
CA LEU A 469 -21.66 17.43 30.10
C LEU A 469 -20.45 17.52 31.05
N PHE A 470 -19.40 16.72 30.80
CA PHE A 470 -18.17 16.74 31.57
C PHE A 470 -17.41 18.06 31.42
N MET A 471 -17.28 18.59 30.20
CA MET A 471 -16.69 19.91 29.93
C MET A 471 -17.43 21.02 30.70
N ARG A 472 -18.77 20.96 30.75
CA ARG A 472 -19.60 21.90 31.53
C ARG A 472 -19.40 21.75 33.04
N TRP A 473 -19.20 20.52 33.53
CA TRP A 473 -18.90 20.24 34.94
C TRP A 473 -17.53 20.81 35.34
N LYS A 474 -16.47 20.57 34.56
CA LYS A 474 -15.14 21.18 34.74
C LYS A 474 -15.24 22.71 34.83
N SER A 475 -15.89 23.32 33.85
CA SER A 475 -16.07 24.78 33.76
C SER A 475 -16.86 25.38 34.93
N LYS A 476 -17.85 24.66 35.48
CA LYS A 476 -18.59 25.10 36.68
C LYS A 476 -17.77 25.04 37.96
N ASN A 477 -16.90 24.03 38.08
CA ASN A 477 -16.18 23.73 39.32
C ASN A 477 -14.80 24.41 39.40
N GLY A 478 -14.45 25.27 38.43
CA GLY A 478 -13.15 25.95 38.39
C GLY A 478 -11.95 25.02 38.16
N VAL A 479 -12.19 23.81 37.62
CA VAL A 479 -11.13 22.82 37.37
C VAL A 479 -10.33 23.26 36.15
N HIS A 480 -9.23 23.96 36.40
CA HIS A 480 -8.23 24.32 35.39
C HIS A 480 -7.26 23.15 35.15
N GLU A 481 -6.86 22.94 33.90
CA GLU A 481 -6.07 21.78 33.44
C GLU A 481 -4.54 21.97 33.60
N TYR A 482 -4.17 23.11 34.19
CA TYR A 482 -2.82 23.61 34.42
C TYR A 482 -2.86 24.58 35.61
N TYR A 483 -1.75 24.70 36.33
CA TYR A 483 -1.57 25.77 37.33
C TYR A 483 -1.56 27.14 36.61
N LYS A 484 -1.94 28.19 37.34
CA LYS A 484 -1.95 29.58 36.86
C LYS A 484 -0.60 30.26 37.08
#